data_AF-A0A382I5N2-F1
#
_entry.id   AF-A0A382I5N2-F1
#
_cell.length_a   1.000
_cell.length_b   1.000
_cell.length_c   1.000
_cell.angle_alpha   90.00
_cell.angle_beta   90.00
_cell.angle_gamma   90.00
#
_symmetry.space_group_name_H-M   'P 1'
#
loop_
_entity.id
_entity.type
_entity.pdbx_description
1 polymer ?
#
loop_
_entity_poly.entity_id
_entity_poly.type
_entity_poly.pdbx_seq_one_letter_code
_entity_poly.pdbx_strand_id
1 'polypeptide(L)'
;GPVVIDEMLGFLVAVAFLPYSLSMTLAGFLLFRVLDIIKPPPARWLERLPGGWGIVLDDVAAGIWGNVILRLGLWWLGGDTAQST
;
A
#
# COMPACT_ATOMS: atom_id res chain seq x y z
N GLY A 1 -1.08 21.04 -1.00
CA GLY A 1 0.27 20.81 -0.46
C GLY A 1 0.28 19.59 0.43
N PRO A 2 -0.29 19.67 1.65
CA PRO A 2 -0.24 18.59 2.64
C PRO A 2 -0.79 17.26 2.12
N VAL A 3 -1.99 17.28 1.52
CA VAL A 3 -2.65 16.09 0.94
C VAL A 3 -1.79 15.33 -0.06
N VAL A 4 -0.96 16.02 -0.86
CA VAL A 4 -0.09 15.34 -1.85
C VAL A 4 1.05 14.60 -1.17
N ILE A 5 1.55 15.13 -0.05
CA ILE A 5 2.61 14.49 0.74
C ILE A 5 2.06 13.21 1.38
N ASP A 6 0.80 13.24 1.83
CA ASP A 6 0.12 12.10 2.45
C ASP A 6 -0.04 10.94 1.45
N GLU A 7 -0.50 11.24 0.23
CA GLU A 7 -0.59 10.25 -0.86
C GLU A 7 0.78 9.68 -1.24
N MET A 8 1.82 10.52 -1.26
CA MET A 8 3.18 10.08 -1.53
C MET A 8 3.69 9.15 -0.42
N LEU A 9 3.41 9.46 0.84
CA LEU A 9 3.78 8.60 1.97
C LEU A 9 3.05 7.25 1.89
N GLY A 10 1.74 7.26 1.64
CA GLY A 10 0.95 6.03 1.47
C GLY A 10 1.47 5.14 0.34
N PHE A 11 1.76 5.72 -0.83
CA PHE A 11 2.35 4.99 -1.95
C PHE A 11 3.74 4.43 -1.64
N LEU A 12 4.62 5.22 -0.99
CA LEU A 12 5.94 4.76 -0.60
C LEU A 12 5.86 3.58 0.37
N VAL A 13 4.91 3.60 1.30
CA VAL A 13 4.63 2.46 2.19
C VAL A 13 4.15 1.25 1.39
N ALA A 14 3.29 1.43 0.38
CA ALA A 14 2.81 0.34 -0.47
C ALA A 14 3.95 -0.43 -1.16
N VAL A 15 4.99 0.27 -1.61
CA VAL A 15 6.14 -0.34 -2.31
C VAL A 15 7.36 -0.59 -1.43
N ALA A 16 7.28 -0.27 -0.13
CA ALA A 16 8.42 -0.36 0.79
C ALA A 16 8.97 -1.80 0.86
N PHE A 17 10.30 -1.94 0.79
CA PHE A 17 11.02 -3.22 0.85
C PHE A 17 10.49 -4.29 -0.14
N LEU A 18 10.05 -3.86 -1.32
CA LEU A 18 9.76 -4.71 -2.47
C LEU A 18 10.87 -4.57 -3.52
N PRO A 19 11.10 -5.60 -4.36
CA PRO A 19 12.07 -5.51 -5.45
C PRO A 19 11.69 -4.37 -6.40
N TYR A 20 12.66 -3.50 -6.68
CA TYR A 20 12.46 -2.37 -7.59
C TYR A 20 12.24 -2.89 -9.02
N SER A 21 11.05 -2.65 -9.56
CA SER A 21 10.73 -2.89 -10.96
C SER A 21 9.61 -1.96 -11.40
N LEU A 22 9.55 -1.66 -12.69
CA LEU A 22 8.45 -0.86 -13.24
C LEU A 22 7.10 -1.54 -12.99
N SER A 23 7.04 -2.86 -13.12
CA SER A 23 5.84 -3.66 -12.87
C SER A 23 5.37 -3.55 -11.42
N MET A 24 6.26 -3.64 -10.43
CA MET A 24 5.89 -3.47 -9.01
C MET A 24 5.51 -2.02 -8.67
N THR A 25 6.14 -1.05 -9.33
CA THR A 25 5.81 0.37 -9.15
C THR A 25 4.39 0.66 -9.66
N LEU A 26 4.04 0.17 -10.86
CA LEU A 26 2.71 0.33 -11.44
C LEU A 26 1.65 -0.47 -10.66
N ALA A 27 1.96 -1.72 -10.30
CA ALA A 27 1.05 -2.54 -9.50
C ALA A 27 0.79 -1.91 -8.13
N GLY A 28 1.83 -1.43 -7.44
CA GLY A 28 1.70 -0.74 -6.17
C GLY A 28 0.95 0.58 -6.27
N PHE A 29 1.12 1.34 -7.36
CA PHE A 29 0.38 2.57 -7.56
C PHE A 29 -1.12 2.32 -7.75
N LEU A 30 -1.47 1.39 -8.64
CA LEU A 30 -2.87 1.05 -8.91
C LEU A 30 -3.53 0.45 -7.66
N LEU A 31 -2.86 -0.47 -6.98
CA LEU A 31 -3.38 -1.10 -5.79
C LEU A 31 -3.56 -0.09 -4.65
N PHE A 32 -2.57 0.77 -4.40
CA PHE A 32 -2.68 1.85 -3.42
C PHE A 32 -3.90 2.72 -3.71
N ARG A 33 -4.10 3.16 -4.97
CA ARG A 33 -5.27 3.99 -5.34
C ARG A 33 -6.60 3.29 -5.11
N VAL A 34 -6.69 2.00 -5.42
CA VAL A 34 -7.90 1.22 -5.15
C VAL A 34 -8.15 1.14 -3.64
N LEU A 35 -7.13 0.90 -2.84
CA LEU A 35 -7.24 0.77 -1.37
C LEU A 35 -7.55 2.10 -0.69
N ASP A 36 -6.97 3.19 -1.16
CA ASP A 36 -7.22 4.57 -0.72
C ASP A 36 -8.69 4.98 -0.98
N ILE A 37 -9.29 4.54 -2.10
CA ILE A 37 -10.71 4.75 -2.39
C ILE A 37 -11.61 3.85 -1.53
N ILE A 38 -11.24 2.58 -1.34
CA ILE A 38 -12.06 1.59 -0.61
C ILE A 38 -12.00 1.82 0.91
N LYS A 39 -10.86 2.28 1.43
CA LYS A 39 -10.55 2.46 2.86
C LYS A 39 -10.89 1.23 3.70
N PRO A 40 -10.21 0.09 3.49
CA PRO A 40 -10.46 -1.11 4.28
C PRO A 40 -10.20 -0.83 5.78
N PRO A 41 -11.00 -1.38 6.69
CA PRO A 41 -10.75 -1.23 8.13
C PRO A 41 -9.35 -1.78 8.47
N PRO A 42 -8.58 -1.15 9.40
CA PRO A 42 -8.98 -0.19 10.44
C PRO A 42 -8.84 1.30 10.07
N ALA A 43 -8.55 1.64 8.81
CA ALA A 43 -8.25 3.00 8.37
C ALA A 43 -9.39 3.99 8.69
N ARG A 44 -10.65 3.55 8.47
CA ARG A 44 -11.88 4.26 8.87
C ARG A 44 -12.04 4.58 10.36
N TRP A 45 -11.31 3.91 11.27
CA TRP A 45 -11.38 4.21 12.70
C TRP A 45 -10.41 5.31 13.12
N LEU A 46 -9.36 5.55 12.32
CA LEU A 46 -8.33 6.57 12.56
C LEU A 46 -8.77 7.99 12.14
N GLU A 47 -9.79 8.11 11.28
CA GLU A 47 -10.42 9.40 10.92
C GLU A 47 -11.05 10.15 12.11
N ARG A 48 -11.23 9.49 13.26
CA ARG A 48 -11.74 10.13 14.50
C ARG A 48 -10.69 10.92 15.27
N LEU A 49 -9.42 10.92 14.84
CA LEU A 49 -8.35 11.64 15.51
C LEU A 49 -8.39 13.15 15.16
N PRO A 50 -8.35 14.04 16.16
CA PRO A 50 -8.33 15.48 15.92
C PRO A 50 -7.02 15.95 15.29
N GLY A 51 -7.09 16.97 14.42
CA GLY A 51 -5.91 17.70 13.93
C GLY A 51 -5.30 17.25 12.59
N GLY A 52 -6.05 16.58 11.71
CA GLY A 52 -5.59 16.22 10.35
C GLY A 52 -4.76 14.94 10.27
N TRP A 53 -4.30 14.40 11.41
CA TRP A 53 -3.62 13.11 11.50
C TRP A 53 -4.40 11.94 10.93
N GLY A 54 -5.75 12.00 10.99
CA GLY A 54 -6.61 10.95 10.45
C GLY A 54 -6.44 10.74 8.95
N ILE A 55 -6.15 11.79 8.17
CA ILE A 55 -5.96 11.69 6.72
C ILE A 55 -4.64 10.98 6.41
N VAL A 56 -3.55 11.42 7.06
CA VAL A 56 -2.21 10.81 6.86
C VAL A 56 -2.20 9.34 7.26
N LEU A 57 -2.83 9.00 8.39
CA LEU A 57 -2.91 7.63 8.89
C LEU A 57 -3.77 6.73 8.00
N ASP A 58 -4.77 7.27 7.32
CA ASP A 58 -5.62 6.55 6.37
C ASP A 58 -4.82 6.15 5.12
N ASP A 59 -4.08 7.09 4.52
CA ASP A 59 -3.19 6.84 3.38
C ASP A 59 -2.07 5.85 3.73
N VAL A 60 -1.48 5.97 4.93
CA VAL A 60 -0.48 5.01 5.42
C VAL A 60 -1.09 3.62 5.61
N ALA A 61 -2.31 3.52 6.14
CA ALA A 61 -2.99 2.24 6.30
C ALA A 61 -3.31 1.58 4.94
N ALA A 62 -3.76 2.36 3.95
CA ALA A 62 -3.93 1.90 2.57
C ALA A 62 -2.59 1.41 1.98
N GLY A 63 -1.49 2.13 2.27
CA GLY A 63 -0.14 1.72 1.94
C GLY A 63 0.25 0.37 2.53
N ILE A 64 0.01 0.14 3.82
CA ILE A 64 0.31 -1.14 4.49
C ILE A 64 -0.44 -2.29 3.84
N TRP A 65 -1.74 -2.12 3.56
CA TRP A 65 -2.54 -3.12 2.85
C TRP A 65 -1.98 -3.43 1.46
N GLY A 66 -1.60 -2.40 0.71
CA GLY A 66 -0.99 -2.55 -0.59
C GLY A 66 0.30 -3.37 -0.52
N ASN A 67 1.15 -3.07 0.47
CA ASN A 67 2.40 -3.79 0.69
C ASN A 67 2.18 -5.28 0.99
N VAL A 68 1.25 -5.60 1.90
CA VAL A 68 0.92 -6.98 2.25
C VAL A 68 0.43 -7.76 1.03
N ILE A 69 -0.50 -7.20 0.25
CA ILE A 69 -1.05 -7.84 -0.95
C ILE A 69 0.05 -8.09 -2.00
N LEU A 70 0.92 -7.11 -2.26
CA LEU A 70 2.03 -7.28 -3.20
C LEU A 70 3.01 -8.35 -2.74
N ARG A 71 3.33 -8.41 -1.43
CA ARG A 71 4.18 -9.48 -0.89
C ARG A 71 3.55 -10.85 -1.04
N LEU A 72 2.26 -10.97 -0.76
CA LEU A 72 1.54 -12.23 -0.94
C LEU A 72 1.51 -12.65 -2.42
N GLY A 73 1.30 -11.71 -3.34
CA GLY A 73 1.38 -11.96 -4.77
C GLY A 73 2.78 -12.39 -5.23
N LEU A 74 3.83 -11.72 -4.75
CA LEU A 74 5.22 -12.11 -5.04
C LEU A 74 5.57 -13.47 -4.45
N TRP A 75 5.13 -13.76 -3.23
CA TRP A 75 5.34 -15.06 -2.61
C TRP A 75 4.63 -16.17 -3.38
N TRP A 76 3.40 -15.92 -3.83
CA TRP A 76 2.64 -16.86 -4.66
C TRP A 76 3.32 -17.12 -6.00
N LEU A 77 3.73 -16.06 -6.72
CA LEU A 77 4.43 -16.18 -8.01
C LEU A 77 5.85 -16.76 -7.87
N GLY A 78 6.55 -16.51 -6.76
CA GLY A 78 7.89 -17.03 -6.49
C GLY A 78 7.90 -18.48 -6.01
N GLY A 79 6.81 -18.96 -5.41
CA GLY A 79 6.64 -20.34 -4.96
C GLY A 79 6.67 -21.35 -6.12
N ASP A 80 6.27 -20.94 -7.32
CA ASP A 80 6.23 -21.80 -8.51
C ASP A 80 7.64 -22.13 -9.06
N THR A 81 8.62 -21.25 -8.83
CA THR A 81 10.01 -21.47 -9.28
C THR A 81 10.82 -22.44 -8.41
N ALA A 82 10.35 -22.76 -7.20
CA ALA A 82 11.07 -23.64 -6.27
C ALA A 82 10.72 -25.14 -6.38
N GLN A 83 9.70 -25.51 -7.17
CA GLN A 83 9.27 -26.91 -7.34
C GLN A 83 9.74 -27.56 -8.65
N SER A 84 10.50 -26.84 -9.48
CA SER A 84 10.96 -27.30 -10.80
C SER A 84 12.47 -27.61 -10.88
N THR A 85 13.17 -27.69 -9.74
CA THR A 85 14.57 -28.16 -9.62
C THR A 85 14.67 -29.28 -8.61
#